data_AF-A0A936JZ80-F1
#
_entry.id   AF-A0A936JZ80-F1
#
_cell.length_a   1.000
_cell.length_b   1.000
_cell.length_c   1.000
_cell.angle_alpha   90.00
_cell.angle_beta   90.00
_cell.angle_gamma   90.00
#
_symmetry.space_group_name_H-M   'P 1'
#
loop_
_entity.id
_entity.type
_entity.pdbx_description
1 polymer ?
#
loop_
_entity_poly.entity_id
_entity_poly.type
_entity_poly.pdbx_seq_one_letter_code
_entity_poly.pdbx_strand_id
1 'polypeptide(L)'
;MIIRKNQLQKFNEIKFDEFLVQTTSFLKTNFEAWATGKTDGEIKKQILHMIAWAEDYDINTGLNIQKLLHHKIEFGWEIPLHAKLEVVLTDYKHDQHKRVNNFCLEVEAKRYKLIEINLETDLKSSVLK
;
A
#
# COMPACT_ATOMS: atom_id res chain seq x y z
N MET A 1 19.33 21.53 20.83
CA MET A 1 17.87 21.65 20.83
C MET A 1 17.29 20.48 21.63
N ILE A 2 16.66 20.72 22.78
CA ILE A 2 16.07 19.68 23.63
C ILE A 2 14.56 19.66 23.36
N ILE A 3 14.07 18.64 22.67
CA ILE A 3 12.63 18.45 22.38
C ILE A 3 12.01 17.67 23.55
N ARG A 4 10.94 18.21 24.15
CA ARG A 4 10.20 17.51 25.22
C ARG A 4 9.32 16.41 24.62
N LYS A 5 9.10 15.29 25.32
CA LYS A 5 8.25 14.16 24.87
C LYS A 5 6.87 14.62 24.36
N ASN A 6 6.25 15.60 25.02
CA ASN A 6 4.96 16.16 24.62
C ASN A 6 4.99 16.92 23.27
N GLN A 7 6.14 17.49 22.90
CA GLN A 7 6.31 18.14 21.59
C GLN A 7 6.47 17.10 20.48
N LEU A 8 7.14 15.97 20.75
CA LEU A 8 7.21 14.82 19.84
C LEU A 8 5.82 14.21 19.60
N GLN A 9 5.00 14.05 20.64
CA GLN A 9 3.65 13.52 20.51
C GLN A 9 2.75 14.44 19.67
N LYS A 10 2.71 15.74 19.98
CA LYS A 10 1.97 16.72 19.18
C LYS A 10 2.46 16.80 17.74
N PHE A 11 3.77 16.66 17.52
CA PHE A 11 4.33 16.65 16.17
C PHE A 11 3.93 15.40 15.39
N ASN A 12 3.82 14.25 16.05
CA ASN A 12 3.30 13.02 15.45
C ASN A 12 1.81 13.12 15.15
N GLU A 13 1.02 13.74 16.04
CA GLU A 13 -0.41 14.04 15.80
C GLU A 13 -0.60 14.97 14.59
N ILE A 14 0.17 16.07 14.50
CA ILE A 14 0.12 16.99 13.35
C ILE A 14 0.47 16.26 12.05
N LYS A 15 1.54 15.46 12.04
CA LYS A 15 1.92 14.67 10.86
C LYS A 15 0.85 13.66 10.46
N PHE A 16 0.17 13.08 11.44
CA PHE A 16 -0.92 12.15 11.19
C PHE A 16 -2.13 12.84 10.56
N ASP A 17 -2.52 14.01 11.09
CA ASP A 17 -3.61 14.81 10.53
C ASP A 17 -3.27 15.28 9.10
N GLU A 18 -2.03 15.74 8.87
CA GLU A 18 -1.52 16.08 7.54
C GLU A 18 -1.61 14.89 6.59
N PHE A 19 -1.22 13.69 7.04
CA PHE A 19 -1.33 12.47 6.26
C PHE A 19 -2.78 12.15 5.90
N LEU A 20 -3.73 12.26 6.83
CA LEU A 20 -5.15 12.01 6.57
C LEU A 20 -5.70 12.99 5.53
N VAL A 21 -5.35 14.27 5.63
CA VAL A 21 -5.77 15.31 4.67
C VAL A 21 -5.20 15.04 3.28
N GLN A 22 -3.88 14.80 3.18
CA GLN A 22 -3.21 14.51 1.93
C GLN A 22 -3.76 13.25 1.26
N THR A 23 -3.98 12.19 2.05
CA THR A 23 -4.52 10.93 1.55
C THR A 23 -5.97 11.08 1.12
N THR A 24 -6.80 11.82 1.86
CA THR A 24 -8.18 12.11 1.46
C THR A 24 -8.22 12.83 0.12
N SER A 25 -7.41 13.88 -0.05
CA SER A 25 -7.30 14.61 -1.31
C SER A 25 -6.82 13.71 -2.44
N PHE A 26 -5.78 12.91 -2.20
CA PHE A 26 -5.28 11.93 -3.18
C PHE A 26 -6.36 10.97 -3.64
N LEU A 27 -7.15 10.39 -2.74
CA LEU A 27 -8.20 9.43 -3.12
C LEU A 27 -9.32 10.10 -3.91
N LYS A 28 -9.73 11.32 -3.52
CA LYS A 28 -10.73 12.09 -4.26
C LYS A 28 -10.28 12.44 -5.68
N THR A 29 -9.01 12.82 -5.84
CA THR A 29 -8.44 13.19 -7.15
C THR A 29 -8.27 11.98 -8.07
N ASN A 30 -7.80 10.84 -7.55
CA ASN A 30 -7.53 9.66 -8.38
C ASN A 30 -8.76 8.77 -8.60
N PHE A 31 -9.76 8.84 -7.70
CA PHE A 31 -10.93 7.98 -7.73
C PHE A 31 -12.23 8.77 -7.52
N GLU A 32 -12.50 9.74 -8.38
CA GLU A 32 -13.69 10.61 -8.28
C GLU A 32 -14.99 9.81 -8.23
N ALA A 33 -15.14 8.78 -9.07
CA ALA A 33 -16.32 7.92 -9.11
C ALA A 33 -16.50 7.15 -7.78
N TRP A 34 -15.41 6.67 -7.18
CA TRP A 34 -15.45 6.02 -5.87
C TRP A 34 -15.75 7.04 -4.75
N ALA A 35 -15.21 8.24 -4.82
CA ALA A 35 -15.40 9.29 -3.81
C ALA A 35 -16.78 9.95 -3.87
N THR A 36 -17.46 9.86 -5.02
CA THR A 36 -18.79 10.45 -5.22
C THR A 36 -19.78 9.92 -4.17
N GLY A 37 -20.47 10.85 -3.51
CA GLY A 37 -21.44 10.53 -2.46
C GLY A 37 -20.84 10.16 -1.10
N LYS A 38 -19.50 10.19 -0.93
CA LYS A 38 -18.83 9.98 0.36
C LYS A 38 -18.43 11.31 0.99
N THR A 39 -18.66 11.42 2.29
CA THR A 39 -18.14 12.49 3.14
C THR A 39 -16.66 12.26 3.47
N ASP A 40 -15.96 13.34 3.82
CA ASP A 40 -14.56 13.25 4.28
C ASP A 40 -14.41 12.34 5.49
N GLY A 41 -15.43 12.29 6.37
CA GLY A 41 -15.46 11.38 7.51
C GLY A 41 -15.47 9.91 7.08
N GLU A 42 -16.23 9.56 6.05
CA GLU A 42 -16.28 8.19 5.52
C GLU A 42 -14.98 7.79 4.82
N ILE A 43 -14.38 8.71 4.05
CA ILE A 43 -13.07 8.47 3.42
C ILE A 43 -12.00 8.30 4.50
N LYS A 44 -11.98 9.15 5.52
CA LYS A 44 -11.07 9.02 6.67
C LYS A 44 -11.27 7.69 7.40
N LYS A 45 -12.51 7.23 7.58
CA LYS A 45 -12.79 5.91 8.17
C LYS A 45 -12.17 4.78 7.36
N GLN A 46 -12.23 4.86 6.03
CA GLN A 46 -11.57 3.87 5.16
C GLN A 46 -10.04 3.93 5.28
N ILE A 47 -9.45 5.12 5.35
CA ILE A 47 -8.02 5.30 5.57
C ILE A 47 -7.61 4.68 6.92
N LEU A 48 -8.31 4.99 8.00
CA LEU A 48 -8.04 4.45 9.33
C LEU A 48 -8.19 2.92 9.38
N HIS A 49 -9.19 2.36 8.70
CA HIS A 49 -9.34 0.92 8.61
C HIS A 49 -8.16 0.27 7.87
N MET A 50 -7.67 0.89 6.79
CA MET A 50 -6.46 0.41 6.11
C MET A 50 -5.22 0.50 7.01
N ILE A 51 -5.07 1.57 7.78
CA ILE A 51 -3.94 1.71 8.73
C ILE A 51 -3.97 0.55 9.73
N ALA A 52 -5.10 0.32 10.39
CA ALA A 52 -5.25 -0.75 11.36
C ALA A 52 -4.97 -2.13 10.75
N TRP A 53 -5.48 -2.38 9.54
CA TRP A 53 -5.20 -3.62 8.82
C TRP A 53 -3.72 -3.76 8.41
N ALA A 54 -3.06 -2.66 8.01
CA ALA A 54 -1.66 -2.65 7.61
C ALA A 54 -0.71 -2.86 8.81
N GLU A 55 -1.11 -2.46 10.02
CA GLU A 55 -0.38 -2.71 11.26
C GLU A 55 -0.21 -4.21 11.53
N ASP A 56 -1.20 -5.04 11.21
CA ASP A 56 -1.13 -6.51 11.35
C ASP A 56 0.00 -7.14 10.50
N TYR A 57 0.52 -6.41 9.51
CA TYR A 57 1.58 -6.85 8.60
C TYR A 57 2.89 -6.03 8.76
N ASP A 58 3.02 -5.24 9.82
CA ASP A 58 4.16 -4.34 10.05
C ASP A 58 4.37 -3.33 8.90
N ILE A 59 3.27 -2.80 8.33
CA ILE A 59 3.29 -1.78 7.27
C ILE A 59 2.83 -0.45 7.87
N ASN A 60 3.80 0.42 8.15
CA ASN A 60 3.57 1.63 8.95
C ASN A 60 3.95 2.95 8.24
N THR A 61 4.42 2.88 6.99
CA THR A 61 4.72 4.11 6.23
C THR A 61 3.51 4.61 5.46
N GLY A 62 3.28 5.93 5.53
CA GLY A 62 2.15 6.56 4.85
C GLY A 62 2.12 6.31 3.34
N LEU A 63 3.29 6.26 2.68
CA LEU A 63 3.41 5.95 1.26
C LEU A 63 2.87 4.55 0.93
N ASN A 64 3.23 3.55 1.74
CA ASN A 64 2.78 2.18 1.54
C ASN A 64 1.29 2.03 1.82
N ILE A 65 0.77 2.69 2.87
CA ILE A 65 -0.67 2.72 3.17
C ILE A 65 -1.46 3.37 2.03
N GLN A 66 -0.98 4.50 1.50
CA GLN A 66 -1.60 5.17 0.37
C GLN A 66 -1.59 4.30 -0.90
N LYS A 67 -0.50 3.56 -1.14
CA LYS A 67 -0.39 2.60 -2.24
C LYS A 67 -1.37 1.43 -2.10
N LEU A 68 -1.53 0.90 -0.89
CA LEU A 68 -2.52 -0.15 -0.58
C LEU A 68 -3.96 0.36 -0.78
N LEU A 69 -4.27 1.57 -0.32
CA LEU A 69 -5.58 2.22 -0.55
C LEU A 69 -5.88 2.37 -2.04
N HIS A 70 -4.92 2.88 -2.81
CA HIS A 70 -5.04 3.00 -4.25
C HIS A 70 -5.40 1.65 -4.89
N HIS A 71 -4.62 0.60 -4.61
CA HIS A 71 -4.86 -0.73 -5.19
C HIS A 71 -6.16 -1.37 -4.70
N LYS A 72 -6.57 -1.09 -3.46
CA LYS A 72 -7.85 -1.57 -2.92
C LYS A 72 -9.02 -1.01 -3.71
N ILE A 73 -8.98 0.28 -4.01
CA ILE A 73 -10.06 0.94 -4.76
C ILE A 73 -10.03 0.51 -6.23
N GLU A 74 -8.84 0.51 -6.85
CA GLU A 74 -8.67 0.17 -8.27
C GLU A 74 -9.07 -1.29 -8.58
N PHE A 75 -8.64 -2.24 -7.74
CA PHE A 75 -8.77 -3.67 -8.02
C PHE A 75 -9.83 -4.37 -7.17
N GLY A 76 -10.41 -3.70 -6.17
CA GLY A 76 -11.54 -4.20 -5.39
C GLY A 76 -11.24 -5.45 -4.56
N TRP A 77 -10.00 -5.66 -4.10
CA TRP A 77 -9.67 -6.83 -3.29
C TRP A 77 -10.26 -6.74 -1.87
N GLU A 78 -10.62 -7.91 -1.34
CA GLU A 78 -11.32 -8.05 -0.06
C GLU A 78 -10.37 -8.25 1.12
N ILE A 79 -10.84 -7.84 2.31
CA ILE A 79 -10.20 -8.13 3.59
C ILE A 79 -11.20 -9.02 4.35
N PRO A 80 -10.79 -10.19 4.89
CA PRO A 80 -9.42 -10.72 4.95
C PRO A 80 -8.89 -11.17 3.58
N LEU A 81 -7.56 -11.17 3.44
CA LEU A 81 -6.90 -11.59 2.21
C LEU A 81 -7.03 -13.09 1.97
N HIS A 82 -6.94 -13.49 0.71
CA HIS A 82 -6.69 -14.89 0.36
C HIS A 82 -5.25 -15.28 0.77
N ALA A 83 -5.06 -16.47 1.34
CA ALA A 83 -3.78 -16.93 1.91
C ALA A 83 -2.55 -16.67 1.02
N LYS A 84 -2.65 -16.90 -0.29
CA LYS A 84 -1.57 -16.59 -1.26
C LYS A 84 -1.10 -15.13 -1.24
N LEU A 85 -2.03 -14.18 -1.15
CA LEU A 85 -1.71 -12.74 -1.09
C LEU A 85 -1.17 -12.36 0.29
N GLU A 86 -1.66 -13.02 1.33
CA GLU A 86 -1.20 -12.82 2.70
C GLU A 86 0.27 -13.18 2.86
N VAL A 87 0.71 -14.30 2.26
CA VAL A 87 2.12 -14.75 2.26
C VAL A 87 3.06 -13.63 1.78
N VAL A 88 2.66 -12.88 0.76
CA VAL A 88 3.47 -11.79 0.18
C VAL A 88 3.69 -10.65 1.17
N LEU A 89 2.67 -10.31 1.95
CA LEU A 89 2.77 -9.27 2.97
C LEU A 89 3.49 -9.74 4.23
N THR A 90 3.57 -11.05 4.46
CA THR A 90 4.31 -11.64 5.59
C THR A 90 5.74 -12.09 5.24
N ASP A 91 6.24 -11.80 4.03
CA ASP A 91 7.60 -12.19 3.64
C ASP A 91 8.67 -11.26 4.24
N TYR A 92 8.99 -11.51 5.52
CA TYR A 92 9.95 -10.74 6.31
C TYR A 92 11.40 -10.78 5.79
N LYS A 93 11.69 -11.53 4.71
CA LYS A 93 12.96 -11.40 3.99
C LYS A 93 13.07 -10.07 3.25
N HIS A 94 11.95 -9.39 3.05
CA HIS A 94 11.84 -8.13 2.34
C HIS A 94 11.36 -7.01 3.27
N ASP A 95 11.81 -5.78 2.99
CA ASP A 95 11.31 -4.60 3.70
C ASP A 95 9.83 -4.32 3.34
N GLN A 96 9.16 -3.50 4.16
CA GLN A 96 7.74 -3.18 3.96
C GLN A 96 7.41 -2.63 2.56
N HIS A 97 8.31 -1.85 1.93
CA HIS A 97 8.06 -1.27 0.62
C HIS A 97 8.10 -2.33 -0.46
N LYS A 98 9.09 -3.22 -0.41
CA LYS A 98 9.16 -4.35 -1.35
C LYS A 98 7.99 -5.33 -1.17
N ARG A 99 7.58 -5.63 0.06
CA ARG A 99 6.39 -6.47 0.34
C ARG A 99 5.12 -5.87 -0.28
N VAL A 100 4.88 -4.57 -0.09
CA VAL A 100 3.73 -3.87 -0.67
C VAL A 100 3.79 -3.83 -2.20
N ASN A 101 4.97 -3.59 -2.77
CA ASN A 101 5.15 -3.62 -4.23
C ASN A 101 4.81 -4.99 -4.82
N ASN A 102 5.34 -6.06 -4.23
CA ASN A 102 5.06 -7.42 -4.67
C ASN A 102 3.57 -7.75 -4.53
N PHE A 103 2.94 -7.36 -3.41
CA PHE A 103 1.51 -7.56 -3.21
C PHE A 103 0.67 -6.85 -4.28
N CYS A 104 0.99 -5.59 -4.57
CA CYS A 104 0.33 -4.82 -5.62
C CYS A 104 0.44 -5.49 -6.99
N LEU A 105 1.64 -5.99 -7.33
CA LEU A 105 1.88 -6.73 -8.58
C LEU A 105 1.06 -8.03 -8.65
N GLU A 106 0.98 -8.78 -7.56
CA GLU A 106 0.20 -10.02 -7.49
C GLU A 106 -1.31 -9.76 -7.65
N VAL A 107 -1.82 -8.69 -7.03
CA VAL A 107 -3.20 -8.25 -7.20
C VAL A 107 -3.50 -7.89 -8.66
N GLU A 108 -2.61 -7.11 -9.28
CA GLU A 108 -2.72 -6.68 -10.67
C GLU A 108 -2.65 -7.87 -11.63
N ALA A 109 -1.66 -8.75 -11.46
CA ALA A 109 -1.48 -9.95 -12.26
C ALA A 109 -2.71 -10.86 -12.22
N LYS A 110 -3.30 -11.04 -11.02
CA LYS A 110 -4.54 -11.82 -10.86
C LYS A 110 -5.72 -11.17 -11.58
N ARG A 111 -5.85 -9.83 -11.53
CA ARG A 111 -6.94 -9.11 -12.19
C ARG A 111 -6.88 -9.23 -13.70
N TYR A 112 -5.68 -9.06 -14.27
CA TYR A 112 -5.46 -9.09 -15.72
C TYR A 112 -5.16 -10.48 -16.27
N LYS A 113 -5.16 -11.52 -15.42
CA LYS A 113 -4.79 -12.91 -15.78
C LYS A 113 -3.43 -12.97 -16.48
N LEU A 114 -2.48 -12.18 -15.98
CA LEU A 114 -1.14 -12.12 -16.56
C LEU A 114 -0.45 -13.47 -16.34
N ILE A 115 0.29 -13.90 -17.35
CA ILE A 115 1.14 -15.08 -17.29
C ILE A 115 2.54 -14.60 -16.98
N GLU A 116 3.14 -15.16 -15.93
CA GLU A 116 4.55 -14.92 -15.61
C GLU A 116 5.42 -15.49 -16.74
N ILE A 117 6.24 -14.63 -17.35
CA ILE A 117 7.23 -15.03 -18.35
C ILE A 117 8.60 -14.91 -17.68
N ASN A 118 9.24 -16.05 -17.44
CA ASN A 118 10.65 -16.08 -17.05
C ASN A 118 11.51 -15.87 -18.29
N LEU A 119 11.98 -14.64 -18.48
CA LEU A 119 13.04 -14.38 -19.43
C LEU A 119 14.35 -14.88 -18.80
N GLU A 120 14.73 -16.11 -19.14
CA GLU A 120 16.09 -16.58 -18.90
C GLU A 120 17.03 -15.61 -19.64
N THR A 121 17.67 -14.70 -18.89
CA THR A 121 18.74 -13.87 -19.43
C THR A 121 19.97 -14.75 -19.62
N ASP A 122 19.96 -15.51 -20.71
CA ASP A 122 21.10 -16.28 -21.17
C ASP A 122 22.08 -15.36 -21.92
N LEU A 123 22.66 -14.41 -21.17
CA LEU A 123 23.69 -13.49 -21.66
C LEU A 123 25.11 -14.08 -21.52
N LYS A 124 25.26 -15.41 -21.52
CA LYS A 124 26.55 -16.09 -21.35
C LYS A 124 26.85 -17.25 -22.31
N SER A 125 26.33 -17.26 -23.53
CA SER A 125 26.62 -18.36 -24.47
C SER A 125 26.99 -17.97 -25.91
N SER A 126 27.24 -16.70 -26.22
CA SER A 126 27.60 -16.28 -27.60
C SER A 126 28.86 -15.44 -27.75
N VAL A 127 29.84 -15.62 -26.86
CA VAL A 127 31.25 -15.29 -27.16
C VAL A 127 32.13 -16.44 -26.70
N LEU A 128 32.32 -17.43 -27.60
CA LEU A 128 33.51 -18.25 -27.78
C LEU A 128 33.13 -19.48 -28.63
N LYS A 129 33.25 -19.35 -29.95
CA LYS A 129 33.82 -20.35 -30.84
C LYS A 129 34.24 -19.67 -32.15
#